data_AF-A0A820N0Z3-F1
#
_entry.id   AF-A0A820N0Z3-F1
#
_cell.length_a   1.000
_cell.length_b   1.000
_cell.length_c   1.000
_cell.angle_alpha   90.00
_cell.angle_beta   90.00
_cell.angle_gamma   90.00
#
_symmetry.space_group_name_H-M   'P 1'
#
loop_
_entity.id
_entity.type
_entity.pdbx_description
1 polymer ?
#
loop_
_entity_poly.entity_id
_entity_poly.type
_entity_poly.pdbx_seq_one_letter_code
_entity_poly.pdbx_strand_id
1 'polypeptide(L)'
;LLMVLNACLNATIFATQFIPCFHTFAEASASASFVFDMIERKSKINVSDDEGKKLETIQGNIEFKDVTFSYPTRQESYILQNFSMKIPSGKTIALVGASGCGSKYS
;
A
#
# COMPACT_ATOMS: atom_id res chain seq x y z
N LEU A 1 46.01 16.59 42.12
CA LEU A 1 45.01 15.50 42.25
C LEU A 1 43.60 15.99 41.95
N LEU A 2 43.07 16.98 42.68
CA LEU A 2 41.70 17.49 42.51
C LEU A 2 41.40 18.11 41.12
N MET A 3 42.35 18.87 40.54
CA MET A 3 42.24 19.39 39.17
C MET A 3 42.17 18.29 38.11
N VAL A 4 42.97 17.23 38.26
CA VAL A 4 42.99 16.10 37.32
C VAL A 4 41.67 15.33 37.38
N LEU A 5 41.15 15.12 38.58
CA LEU A 5 39.86 14.45 38.79
C LEU A 5 38.71 15.23 38.12
N ASN A 6 38.68 16.55 38.29
CA ASN A 6 37.65 17.42 37.69
C ASN A 6 37.77 17.47 36.15
N ALA A 7 38.98 17.44 35.60
CA ALA A 7 39.19 17.38 34.15
C ALA A 7 38.62 16.08 33.55
N CYS A 8 38.88 14.93 34.18
CA CYS A 8 38.30 13.64 33.74
C CYS A 8 36.77 13.63 33.82
N LEU A 9 36.19 14.17 34.89
CA LEU A 9 34.74 14.22 35.07
C LEU A 9 34.06 15.01 33.94
N ASN A 10 34.57 16.21 33.65
CA ASN A 10 34.02 17.05 32.57
C ASN A 10 34.17 16.38 31.19
N ALA A 11 35.31 15.73 30.93
CA ALA A 11 35.52 15.00 29.67
C ALA A 11 34.48 13.88 29.47
N THR A 12 34.16 13.12 30.54
CA THR A 12 33.14 12.07 30.45
C THR A 12 31.73 12.61 30.21
N ILE A 13 31.37 13.76 30.80
CA ILE A 13 30.05 14.39 30.62
C ILE A 13 29.86 14.85 29.17
N PHE A 14 30.89 15.44 28.56
CA PHE A 14 30.83 15.79 27.14
C PHE A 14 30.69 14.56 26.25
N ALA A 15 31.41 13.48 26.55
CA ALA A 15 31.32 12.23 25.78
C ALA A 15 29.91 11.61 25.82
N THR A 16 29.24 11.61 26.97
CA THR A 16 27.87 11.05 27.11
C THR A 16 26.81 11.88 26.39
N GLN A 17 27.02 13.19 26.19
CA GLN A 17 26.07 14.03 25.44
C GLN A 17 25.98 13.68 23.95
N PHE A 18 26.96 12.96 23.39
CA PHE A 18 26.92 12.52 21.99
C PHE A 18 26.14 11.22 21.76
N ILE A 19 25.88 10.43 22.81
CA ILE A 19 25.09 9.19 22.73
C ILE A 19 23.72 9.39 22.05
N PRO A 20 22.90 10.40 22.41
CA PRO A 20 21.60 10.60 21.76
C PRO A 20 21.72 10.93 20.26
N CYS A 21 22.85 11.48 19.78
CA CYS A 21 23.05 11.73 18.36
C CYS A 21 23.19 10.42 17.57
N PHE A 22 23.90 9.43 18.11
CA PHE A 22 23.99 8.12 17.47
C PHE A 22 22.65 7.38 17.47
N HIS A 23 21.90 7.48 18.57
CA HIS A 23 20.58 6.86 18.68
C HIS A 23 19.59 7.45 17.66
N THR A 24 19.46 8.78 17.64
CA THR A 24 18.54 9.46 16.72
C THR A 24 18.95 9.28 15.26
N PHE A 25 20.25 9.23 14.96
CA PHE A 25 20.73 8.91 13.61
C PHE A 25 20.34 7.50 13.18
N ALA A 26 20.48 6.49 14.05
CA ALA A 26 20.10 5.12 13.75
C ALA A 26 18.58 4.99 13.48
N GLU A 27 17.75 5.63 14.31
CA GLU A 27 16.29 5.67 14.12
C GLU A 27 15.88 6.39 12.84
N ALA A 28 16.52 7.52 12.53
CA ALA A 28 16.28 8.27 11.31
C ALA A 28 16.66 7.44 10.07
N SER A 29 17.80 6.75 10.10
CA SER A 29 18.26 5.89 9.02
C SER A 29 17.29 4.71 8.79
N ALA A 30 16.82 4.07 9.85
CA ALA A 30 15.84 2.98 9.75
C ALA A 30 14.51 3.46 9.15
N SER A 31 14.03 4.62 9.59
CA SER A 31 12.79 5.22 9.06
C SER A 31 12.93 5.64 7.59
N ALA A 32 14.09 6.20 7.22
CA ALA A 32 14.38 6.57 5.84
C ALA A 32 14.37 5.34 4.92
N SER A 33 14.94 4.20 5.37
CA SER A 33 14.91 2.95 4.61
C SER A 33 13.48 2.54 4.24
N PHE A 34 12.54 2.60 5.18
CA PHE A 34 11.13 2.28 4.93
C PHE A 34 10.50 3.19 3.88
N VAL A 35 10.81 4.49 3.92
CA VAL A 35 10.31 5.45 2.92
C VAL A 35 10.88 5.15 1.54
N PHE A 36 12.18 4.87 1.44
CA PHE A 36 12.80 4.48 0.17
C PHE A 36 12.22 3.18 -0.38
N ASP A 37 12.03 2.16 0.46
CA ASP A 37 11.40 0.89 0.07
C ASP A 37 9.99 1.12 -0.50
N MET A 38 9.23 2.07 0.07
CA MET A 38 7.89 2.40 -0.40
C MET A 38 7.91 3.17 -1.73
N ILE A 39 8.89 4.05 -1.94
CA ILE A 39 9.07 4.78 -3.20
C ILE A 39 9.51 3.84 -4.34
N GLU A 40 10.42 2.91 -4.06
CA GLU A 40 10.94 1.97 -5.05
C GLU A 40 9.98 0.81 -5.35
N ARG A 41 8.91 0.67 -4.56
CA ARG A 41 7.90 -0.38 -4.73
C ARG A 41 7.23 -0.28 -6.12
N LYS A 42 7.53 -1.23 -7.00
CA LYS A 42 6.83 -1.38 -8.28
C LYS A 42 5.37 -1.82 -8.06
N SER A 43 4.41 -1.00 -8.49
CA SER A 43 3.00 -1.37 -8.50
C SER A 43 2.73 -2.42 -9.59
N LYS A 44 1.96 -3.46 -9.27
CA LYS A 44 1.49 -4.46 -10.26
C LYS A 44 0.47 -3.89 -11.25
N ILE A 45 -0.21 -2.81 -10.87
CA ILE A 45 -1.12 -2.06 -11.72
C ILE A 45 -0.45 -0.72 -11.97
N ASN A 46 0.14 -0.55 -13.15
CA ASN A 46 0.82 0.68 -13.51
C ASN A 46 -0.16 1.58 -14.28
N VAL A 47 -0.64 2.63 -13.63
CA VAL A 47 -1.60 3.58 -14.22
C VAL A 47 -0.92 4.49 -15.24
N SER A 48 0.40 4.61 -15.19
CA SER A 48 1.21 5.45 -16.08
C SER A 48 1.78 4.68 -17.28
N ASP A 49 1.40 3.41 -17.43
CA ASP A 49 1.83 2.58 -18.55
C ASP A 49 0.95 2.85 -19.78
N ASP A 50 1.56 3.29 -20.89
CA ASP A 50 0.85 3.52 -22.14
C ASP A 50 0.77 2.27 -23.02
N GLU A 51 1.27 1.11 -22.54
CA GLU A 51 1.16 -0.18 -23.23
C GLU A 51 -0.28 -0.74 -23.28
N GLY A 52 -1.23 -0.07 -22.62
CA GLY A 52 -2.66 -0.40 -22.71
C GLY A 52 -3.22 -0.21 -24.13
N LYS A 53 -4.06 -1.13 -24.59
CA LYS A 53 -4.79 -0.97 -25.85
C LYS A 53 -5.80 0.17 -25.75
N LYS A 54 -5.56 1.26 -26.49
CA LYS A 54 -6.54 2.31 -26.73
C LYS A 54 -7.49 1.87 -27.85
N LEU A 55 -8.75 1.64 -27.51
CA LEU A 55 -9.79 1.29 -28.50
C LEU A 55 -10.36 2.58 -29.10
N GLU A 56 -10.34 2.71 -30.44
CA GLU A 56 -10.89 3.88 -31.15
C GLU A 56 -12.42 3.97 -31.04
N THR A 57 -13.10 2.84 -30.85
CA THR A 57 -14.56 2.78 -30.68
C THR A 57 -14.90 1.71 -29.66
N ILE A 58 -15.69 2.08 -28.65
CA ILE A 58 -16.16 1.18 -27.59
C ILE A 58 -17.64 0.94 -27.81
N GLN A 59 -18.03 -0.30 -28.12
CA GLN A 59 -19.44 -0.67 -28.27
C GLN A 59 -20.18 -0.67 -26.93
N GLY A 60 -19.49 -0.87 -25.81
CA GLY A 60 -20.07 -0.81 -24.45
C GLY A 60 -20.71 -2.11 -23.96
N ASN A 61 -20.45 -3.25 -24.61
CA ASN A 61 -20.83 -4.56 -24.10
C ASN A 61 -19.84 -5.00 -23.01
N ILE A 62 -20.33 -5.33 -21.81
CA ILE A 62 -19.51 -5.75 -20.67
C ILE A 62 -19.88 -7.20 -20.33
N GLU A 63 -18.88 -8.06 -20.11
CA GLU A 63 -19.08 -9.45 -19.71
C GLU A 63 -18.20 -9.76 -18.49
N PHE A 64 -18.82 -10.26 -17.44
CA PHE A 64 -18.17 -10.95 -16.34
C PHE A 64 -18.25 -12.45 -16.63
N LYS A 65 -17.12 -13.14 -16.60
CA LYS A 65 -17.04 -14.58 -16.86
C LYS A 65 -16.26 -15.28 -15.76
N ASP A 66 -16.94 -16.18 -15.05
CA ASP A 66 -16.42 -17.07 -14.02
C ASP A 66 -15.59 -16.31 -12.96
N VAL A 67 -16.02 -15.10 -12.61
CA VAL A 67 -15.28 -14.18 -11.74
C VAL A 67 -15.36 -14.63 -10.29
N THR A 68 -14.20 -14.84 -9.68
CA THR A 68 -14.06 -15.13 -8.25
C THR A 68 -13.19 -14.04 -7.61
N PHE A 69 -13.69 -13.42 -6.55
CA PHE A 69 -13.02 -12.28 -5.90
C PHE A 69 -13.08 -12.38 -4.38
N SER A 70 -11.93 -12.13 -3.75
CA SER A 70 -11.75 -11.98 -2.31
C SER A 70 -10.85 -10.79 -2.04
N TYR A 71 -11.14 -10.01 -0.99
CA TYR A 71 -10.22 -8.95 -0.59
C TYR A 71 -8.89 -9.54 -0.10
N PRO A 72 -7.73 -8.93 -0.42
CA PRO A 72 -6.42 -9.42 0.06
C PRO A 72 -6.32 -9.53 1.57
N THR A 73 -7.05 -8.68 2.31
CA THR A 73 -7.12 -8.67 3.78
C THR A 73 -8.01 -9.78 4.36
N ARG A 74 -8.83 -10.44 3.53
CA ARG A 74 -9.78 -11.50 3.94
C ARG A 74 -9.83 -12.61 2.89
N GLN A 75 -8.73 -13.35 2.76
CA GLN A 75 -8.60 -14.42 1.75
C GLN A 75 -9.52 -15.61 2.00
N GLU A 76 -9.91 -15.85 3.25
CA GLU A 76 -10.81 -16.96 3.64
C GLU A 76 -12.27 -16.73 3.23
N SER A 77 -12.63 -15.54 2.75
CA SER A 77 -14.01 -15.19 2.40
C SER A 77 -14.10 -14.65 0.98
N TYR A 78 -14.73 -15.43 0.11
CA TYR A 78 -15.07 -15.01 -1.24
C TYR A 78 -16.30 -14.10 -1.22
N ILE A 79 -16.16 -12.91 -1.80
CA ILE A 79 -17.27 -11.95 -1.99
C ILE A 79 -18.01 -12.27 -3.28
N LEU A 80 -17.28 -12.66 -4.33
CA LEU A 80 -17.84 -13.21 -5.56
C LEU A 80 -17.26 -14.59 -5.77
N GLN A 81 -18.11 -15.57 -6.09
CA GLN A 81 -17.69 -16.93 -6.39
C GLN A 81 -18.36 -17.40 -7.68
N ASN A 82 -17.55 -17.68 -8.70
CA ASN A 82 -17.99 -18.12 -10.02
C ASN A 82 -19.10 -17.25 -10.65
N PHE A 83 -18.96 -15.92 -10.56
CA PHE A 83 -19.96 -14.97 -11.04
C PHE A 83 -19.81 -14.73 -12.55
N SER A 84 -20.90 -15.00 -13.29
CA SER A 84 -20.99 -14.80 -14.74
C SER A 84 -22.20 -13.95 -15.09
N MET A 85 -22.00 -12.84 -15.81
CA MET A 85 -23.05 -11.89 -16.19
C MET A 85 -22.69 -11.18 -17.50
N LYS A 86 -23.70 -10.91 -18.34
CA LYS A 86 -23.54 -10.12 -19.57
C LYS A 86 -24.39 -8.86 -19.50
N ILE A 87 -23.78 -7.72 -19.79
CA ILE A 87 -24.38 -6.40 -19.82
C ILE A 87 -24.27 -5.89 -21.26
N PRO A 88 -25.35 -5.94 -22.04
CA PRO A 88 -25.35 -5.39 -23.39
C PRO A 88 -25.32 -3.85 -23.34
N SER A 89 -24.74 -3.26 -24.38
CA SER A 89 -24.64 -1.80 -24.52
C SER A 89 -26.00 -1.11 -24.42
N GLY A 90 -26.04 0.05 -23.74
CA GLY A 90 -27.24 0.87 -23.58
C GLY A 90 -28.26 0.32 -22.58
N LYS A 91 -27.93 -0.73 -21.81
CA LYS A 91 -28.76 -1.24 -20.72
C LYS A 91 -28.17 -0.88 -19.36
N THR A 92 -29.05 -0.44 -18.46
CA THR A 92 -28.72 -0.22 -17.04
C THR A 92 -29.12 -1.45 -16.25
N ILE A 93 -28.20 -2.00 -15.47
CA ILE A 93 -28.46 -3.13 -14.57
C ILE A 93 -28.22 -2.66 -13.14
N ALA A 94 -29.15 -2.97 -12.24
CA ALA A 94 -28.99 -2.71 -10.82
C ALA A 94 -28.60 -4.01 -10.12
N LEU A 95 -27.41 -4.05 -9.52
CA LEU A 95 -26.97 -5.13 -8.64
C LEU A 95 -27.64 -4.94 -7.27
N VAL A 96 -28.73 -5.66 -7.05
CA VAL A 96 -29.39 -5.75 -5.74
C VAL A 96 -28.90 -7.01 -5.02
N GLY A 97 -28.41 -6.84 -3.79
CA GLY A 97 -27.95 -7.94 -2.96
C GLY A 97 -28.41 -7.76 -1.52
N ALA A 98 -28.61 -8.87 -0.81
CA ALA A 98 -28.78 -8.83 0.64
C ALA A 98 -27.54 -8.18 1.28
N SER A 99 -27.74 -7.42 2.36
CA SER A 99 -26.74 -6.65 3.09
C SER A 99 -25.43 -7.44 3.26
N GLY A 100 -24.42 -7.15 2.43
CA GLY A 100 -23.12 -7.84 2.45
C GLY A 100 -22.65 -8.42 1.11
N CYS A 101 -23.50 -8.55 0.09
CA CYS A 101 -23.14 -9.13 -1.22
C CYS A 101 -22.35 -8.18 -2.17
N GLY A 102 -21.55 -7.26 -1.63
CA GLY A 102 -20.67 -6.42 -2.47
C GLY A 102 -21.34 -5.29 -3.27
N SER A 103 -22.61 -4.94 -3.02
CA SER A 103 -23.32 -3.85 -3.74
C SER A 103 -22.69 -2.46 -3.59
N LYS A 104 -21.68 -2.30 -2.72
CA LYS A 104 -21.01 -1.02 -2.48
C LYS A 104 -19.71 -0.82 -3.28
N TYR A 105 -19.36 -1.75 -4.17
CA TYR A 105 -18.08 -1.74 -4.90
C TYR A 105 -18.21 -1.90 -6.42
N SER A 106 -19.41 -1.73 -6.99
CA SER A 106 -19.62 -1.73 -8.44
C SER A 106 -19.47 -0.34 -9.05
#